data_AF-A0A1S2M941-F1
#
_entry.id   AF-A0A1S2M941-F1
#
_cell.length_a   1.000
_cell.length_b   1.000
_cell.length_c   1.000
_cell.angle_alpha   90.00
_cell.angle_beta   90.00
_cell.angle_gamma   90.00
#
_symmetry.space_group_name_H-M   'P 1'
#
loop_
_entity.id
_entity.type
_entity.pdbx_description
1 polymer ?
#
loop_
_entity_poly.entity_id
_entity_poly.type
_entity_poly.pdbx_seq_one_letter_code
_entity_poly.pdbx_strand_id
1 'polypeptide(L)'
;MFFIIVVFMLMSIKVSAQPKYESLVEVEVSSGDTLWSIATKYSEGMTIPSYIALIKVENNLKDHHIYPGQVLYVPQLNSIKVGTANESDYLLSSKY
;
A
#
# COMPACT_ATOMS: atom_id res chain seq x y z
N MET A 1 -5.43 21.60 -33.36
CA MET A 1 -5.84 21.74 -31.94
C MET A 1 -6.78 20.62 -31.47
N PHE A 2 -7.77 20.20 -32.29
CA PHE A 2 -8.71 19.12 -31.92
C PHE A 2 -8.11 17.70 -31.85
N PHE A 3 -7.01 17.40 -32.55
CA PHE A 3 -6.42 16.04 -32.59
C PHE A 3 -5.69 15.63 -31.31
N ILE A 4 -5.20 16.59 -30.51
CA ILE A 4 -4.48 16.32 -29.25
C ILE A 4 -5.44 15.86 -28.14
N ILE A 5 -6.67 16.34 -28.15
CA ILE A 5 -7.69 16.02 -27.13
C ILE A 5 -8.16 14.57 -27.26
N VAL A 6 -8.25 14.05 -28.49
CA VAL A 6 -8.66 12.66 -28.77
C VAL A 6 -7.62 11.65 -28.29
N VAL A 7 -6.33 11.99 -28.41
CA VAL A 7 -5.22 11.13 -27.92
C VAL A 7 -5.20 11.09 -26.39
N PHE A 8 -5.50 12.21 -25.71
CA PHE A 8 -5.66 12.24 -24.25
C PHE A 8 -6.86 11.42 -23.76
N MET A 9 -7.95 11.41 -24.53
CA MET A 9 -9.16 10.66 -24.18
C MET A 9 -9.00 9.14 -24.31
N LEU A 10 -8.19 8.66 -25.27
CA LEU A 10 -7.94 7.22 -25.43
C LEU A 10 -7.00 6.63 -24.37
N MET A 11 -6.16 7.46 -23.73
CA MET A 11 -5.18 7.00 -22.73
C MET A 11 -5.79 6.78 -21.33
N SER A 12 -7.07 7.11 -21.13
CA SER A 12 -7.74 7.05 -19.82
C SER A 12 -8.36 5.68 -19.47
N ILE A 13 -8.35 4.68 -20.36
CA ILE A 13 -9.02 3.38 -20.12
C ILE A 13 -8.05 2.30 -19.59
N LYS A 14 -6.85 2.65 -19.12
CA LYS A 14 -6.11 1.74 -18.24
C LYS A 14 -6.56 1.94 -16.81
N VAL A 15 -7.86 1.71 -16.56
CA VAL A 15 -8.38 1.44 -15.22
C VAL A 15 -7.91 0.03 -14.86
N SER A 16 -6.62 -0.07 -14.52
CA SER A 16 -6.09 -1.27 -13.90
C SER A 16 -6.75 -1.34 -12.52
N ALA A 17 -7.43 -2.45 -12.25
CA ALA A 17 -7.83 -2.82 -10.90
C ALA A 17 -6.55 -2.94 -10.06
N GLN A 18 -6.08 -1.82 -9.52
CA GLN A 18 -4.97 -1.78 -8.59
C GLN A 18 -5.51 -2.25 -7.23
N PRO A 19 -4.73 -3.04 -6.47
CA PRO A 19 -5.05 -3.29 -5.07
C PRO A 19 -5.18 -1.95 -4.36
N LYS A 20 -6.38 -1.66 -3.84
CA LYS A 20 -6.66 -0.43 -3.12
C LYS A 20 -6.08 -0.57 -1.72
N TYR A 21 -4.89 -0.03 -1.52
CA TYR A 21 -4.29 0.11 -0.19
C TYR A 21 -5.05 1.21 0.55
N GLU A 22 -5.95 0.83 1.45
CA GLU A 22 -6.79 1.78 2.20
C GLU A 22 -6.14 2.25 3.51
N SER A 23 -4.97 1.70 3.86
CA SER A 23 -4.27 2.05 5.10
C SER A 23 -2.77 2.18 4.87
N LEU A 24 -2.17 3.21 5.48
CA LEU A 24 -0.73 3.39 5.57
C LEU A 24 -0.30 2.96 6.97
N VAL A 25 0.70 2.08 7.04
CA VAL A 25 1.32 1.67 8.30
C VAL A 25 2.64 2.38 8.47
N GLU A 26 2.87 2.91 9.66
CA GLU A 26 4.14 3.49 10.05
C GLU A 26 5.13 2.40 10.46
N VAL A 27 6.29 2.36 9.81
CA VAL A 27 7.35 1.39 10.10
C VAL A 27 8.64 2.15 10.36
N GLU A 28 9.18 2.00 11.57
CA GLU A 28 10.53 2.48 11.90
C GLU A 28 11.58 1.51 11.36
N VAL A 29 12.51 2.04 10.56
CA VAL A 29 13.62 1.28 9.99
C VAL A 29 14.60 0.93 11.10
N SER A 30 14.88 -0.35 11.29
CA SER A 30 15.90 -0.82 12.24
C SER A 30 17.26 -1.01 11.59
N SER A 31 18.30 -1.11 12.42
CA SER A 31 19.65 -1.41 11.92
C SER A 31 19.68 -2.78 11.24
N GLY A 32 20.04 -2.79 9.95
CA GLY A 32 20.05 -4.00 9.11
C GLY A 32 18.81 -4.18 8.23
N ASP A 33 17.79 -3.32 8.36
CA ASP A 33 16.67 -3.32 7.44
C ASP A 33 17.06 -2.72 6.08
N THR A 34 16.47 -3.28 5.04
CA THR A 34 16.59 -2.82 3.67
C THR A 34 15.21 -2.55 3.10
N LEU A 35 15.12 -1.70 2.09
CA LEU A 35 13.84 -1.43 1.43
C LEU A 35 13.23 -2.72 0.85
N TRP A 36 14.09 -3.68 0.46
CA TRP A 36 13.69 -5.00 0.02
C TRP A 36 13.12 -5.87 1.14
N SER A 37 13.76 -5.91 2.32
CA SER A 37 13.27 -6.72 3.45
C SER A 37 11.94 -6.20 3.98
N ILE A 38 11.80 -4.87 4.06
CA ILE A 38 10.53 -4.21 4.42
C ILE A 38 9.47 -4.55 3.36
N ALA A 39 9.77 -4.35 2.08
CA ALA A 39 8.82 -4.65 1.02
C ALA A 39 8.39 -6.12 1.02
N THR A 40 9.30 -7.06 1.22
CA THR A 40 9.01 -8.50 1.30
C THR A 40 8.10 -8.86 2.48
N LYS A 41 8.22 -8.12 3.59
CA LYS A 41 7.39 -8.34 4.78
C LYS A 41 5.94 -7.88 4.60
N TYR A 42 5.72 -6.81 3.83
CA TYR A 42 4.40 -6.17 3.69
C TYR A 42 3.77 -6.32 2.30
N SER A 43 4.47 -6.91 1.33
CA SER A 43 3.96 -7.19 -0.01
C SER A 43 2.89 -8.28 0.04
N GLU A 44 1.65 -7.88 0.31
CA GLU A 44 0.49 -8.79 0.30
C GLU A 44 -0.02 -8.90 -1.15
N GLY A 45 0.44 -9.91 -1.91
CA GLY A 45 -0.07 -10.21 -3.26
C GLY A 45 0.43 -9.30 -4.40
N MET A 46 1.29 -8.33 -4.10
CA MET A 46 1.99 -7.51 -5.09
C MET A 46 3.43 -8.00 -5.29
N THR A 47 4.00 -7.79 -6.49
CA THR A 47 5.42 -8.04 -6.72
C THR A 47 6.28 -7.05 -5.94
N ILE A 48 7.39 -7.54 -5.37
CA ILE A 48 8.31 -6.73 -4.56
C ILE A 48 8.73 -5.41 -5.25
N PRO A 49 9.10 -5.40 -6.55
CA PRO A 49 9.53 -4.16 -7.22
C PRO A 49 8.42 -3.10 -7.31
N SER A 50 7.18 -3.52 -7.57
CA SER A 50 6.02 -2.61 -7.63
C SER A 50 5.72 -2.03 -6.25
N TYR A 51 5.83 -2.86 -5.21
CA TYR A 51 5.59 -2.44 -3.85
C TYR A 51 6.67 -1.46 -3.34
N ILE A 52 7.94 -1.71 -3.67
CA ILE A 52 9.04 -0.77 -3.41
C ILE A 52 8.76 0.58 -4.08
N ALA A 53 8.30 0.59 -5.33
CA ALA A 53 7.98 1.83 -6.02
C ALA A 53 6.89 2.65 -5.30
N LEU A 54 5.87 1.97 -4.75
CA LEU A 54 4.84 2.63 -3.93
C LEU A 54 5.42 3.22 -2.65
N ILE A 55 6.20 2.44 -1.88
CA ILE A 55 6.86 2.96 -0.66
C ILE A 55 7.69 4.20 -0.98
N LYS A 56 8.41 4.20 -2.11
CA LYS A 56 9.21 5.35 -2.53
C LYS A 56 8.36 6.60 -2.81
N VAL A 57 7.23 6.43 -3.50
CA VAL A 57 6.31 7.54 -3.80
C VAL A 57 5.72 8.12 -2.52
N GLU A 58 5.22 7.26 -1.61
CA GLU A 58 4.59 7.68 -0.35
C GLU A 58 5.57 8.35 0.61
N ASN A 59 6.86 8.00 0.55
CA ASN A 59 7.90 8.55 1.45
C ASN A 59 8.84 9.55 0.77
N ASN A 60 8.50 10.00 -0.45
CA ASN A 60 9.33 10.89 -1.26
C ASN A 60 10.80 10.44 -1.39
N LEU A 61 11.05 9.13 -1.41
CA LEU A 61 12.39 8.56 -1.53
C LEU A 61 12.87 8.65 -2.97
N LYS A 62 14.01 9.33 -3.17
CA LYS A 62 14.66 9.44 -4.48
C LYS A 62 15.34 8.12 -4.86
N ASP A 63 15.98 7.47 -3.90
CA ASP A 63 16.75 6.24 -4.08
C ASP A 63 16.24 5.10 -3.18
N HIS A 64 17.00 4.00 -3.12
CA HIS A 64 16.70 2.84 -2.27
C HIS A 64 17.38 2.92 -0.90
N HIS A 65 18.06 4.04 -0.61
CA HIS A 65 18.74 4.27 0.67
C HIS A 65 17.72 4.63 1.75
N ILE A 66 17.79 3.89 2.85
CA ILE A 66 17.01 4.10 4.07
C ILE A 66 17.95 4.02 5.27
N TYR A 67 17.63 4.73 6.35
CA TYR A 67 18.51 4.82 7.52
C TYR A 67 17.82 4.30 8.78
N PRO A 68 18.55 3.68 9.71
CA PRO A 68 17.98 3.30 11.01
C PRO A 68 17.40 4.51 11.75
N GLY A 69 16.22 4.35 12.35
CA GLY A 69 15.45 5.41 12.99
C GLY A 69 14.61 6.27 12.02
N GLN A 70 14.67 5.98 10.72
CA GLN A 70 13.79 6.60 9.74
C GLN A 70 12.40 5.98 9.81
N VAL A 71 11.37 6.81 9.81
CA VAL A 71 9.98 6.37 9.68
C VAL A 71 9.61 6.25 8.21
N LEU A 72 9.00 5.11 7.84
CA LEU A 72 8.46 4.85 6.51
C LEU A 72 6.98 4.53 6.57
N TYR A 73 6.20 5.17 5.71
CA TYR A 73 4.79 4.87 5.44
C TYR A 73 4.70 3.77 4.39
N VAL A 74 4.27 2.58 4.80
CA VAL A 74 4.11 1.43 3.90
C VAL A 74 2.62 1.19 3.60
N PRO A 75 2.21 1.09 2.33
CA PRO A 75 0.82 0.78 2.00
C PRO A 75 0.46 -0.64 2.41
N GLN A 76 -0.44 -0.83 3.37
CA GLN A 76 -0.92 -2.16 3.73
C GLN A 76 -2.28 -2.39 3.10
N LEU A 77 -2.45 -3.57 2.48
CA LEU A 77 -3.78 -4.00 2.09
C LEU A 77 -4.56 -4.15 3.38
N ASN A 78 -5.76 -3.58 3.45
CA ASN A 78 -6.71 -3.99 4.47
C ASN A 78 -7.10 -5.44 4.18
N SER A 79 -6.20 -6.39 4.48
CA SER A 79 -6.61 -7.71 4.88
C SER A 79 -7.46 -7.44 6.12
N ILE A 80 -8.76 -7.70 6.02
CA ILE A 80 -9.62 -7.73 7.19
C ILE A 80 -9.03 -8.79 8.10
N LYS A 81 -8.08 -8.41 8.96
CA LYS A 81 -7.68 -9.20 10.11
C LYS A 81 -8.85 -9.05 11.06
N VAL A 82 -9.84 -9.91 10.87
CA VAL A 82 -10.82 -10.22 11.92
C VAL A 82 -10.00 -10.78 13.06
N GLY A 83 -9.63 -9.89 13.97
CA GLY A 83 -8.81 -10.14 15.13
C GLY A 83 -9.18 -9.09 16.16
N THR A 84 -10.26 -9.37 16.87
CA THR A 84 -10.72 -8.70 18.10
C THR A 84 -11.23 -7.26 17.97
N ALA A 85 -12.27 -7.05 17.15
CA ALA A 85 -13.47 -6.41 17.66
C ALA A 85 -14.52 -7.53 17.76
N ASN A 86 -14.54 -8.17 18.93
CA ASN A 86 -15.68 -8.93 19.47
C ASN A 86 -16.75 -9.34 18.45
N GLU A 87 -16.47 -10.47 17.78
CA GLU A 87 -17.41 -11.16 16.88
C GLU A 87 -18.71 -11.60 17.58
N SER A 88 -18.76 -11.54 18.91
CA SER A 88 -19.98 -11.72 19.71
C SER A 88 -20.99 -10.58 19.58
N ASP A 89 -20.57 -9.36 19.23
CA ASP A 89 -21.46 -8.19 19.24
C ASP A 89 -22.36 -8.15 17.99
N TYR A 90 -21.88 -8.66 16.86
CA TYR A 90 -22.65 -8.72 15.61
C TYR A 90 -23.77 -9.78 15.65
N LEU A 91 -23.61 -10.82 16.47
CA LEU A 91 -24.57 -11.92 16.61
C LEU A 91 -25.65 -11.61 17.66
N LEU A 92 -25.46 -10.56 18.47
CA LEU A 92 -26.45 -10.07 19.43
C LEU A 92 -27.41 -9.04 18.83
N SER A 93 -27.03 -8.36 17.75
CA SER A 93 -27.88 -7.33 17.11
C SER A 93 -28.95 -7.89 16.17
N SER A 94 -28.90 -9.18 15.77
CA SER A 94 -29.92 -9.75 14.87
C SER A 94 -31.05 -10.48 15.60
N LYS A 95 -31.11 -10.40 16.93
CA LYS A 95 -32.10 -11.13 17.75
C LYS A 95 -32.94 -10.27 18.69
N TYR A 96 -33.07 -8.97 18.44
CA TYR A 96 -34.11 -8.14 19.04
C TYR A 96 -34.70 -7.19 18.02
#